data_AF-A0A0J0VA97-F1
#
_entry.id   AF-A0A0J0VA97-F1
#
_cell.length_a   1.000
_cell.length_b   1.000
_cell.length_c   1.000
_cell.angle_alpha   90.00
_cell.angle_beta   90.00
_cell.angle_gamma   90.00
#
_symmetry.space_group_name_H-M   'P 1'
#
loop_
_entity.id
_entity.type
_entity.pdbx_description
1 polymer ?
#
loop_
_entity_poly.entity_id
_entity_poly.type
_entity_poly.pdbx_seq_one_letter_code
_entity_poly.pdbx_strand_id
1 'polypeptide(L)'
;MKCRRKKSSATFMKKVLSVDKYMEMVRIRFLMMLAYRTNYYTGILIYAINIAAYYFLWSAIYGGKSSMQGMSLGQMTTYVAISWLARAFYFNNLDREIAMEIR
;
A
#
# COMPACT_ATOMS: atom_id res chain seq x y z
N MET A 1 28.00 18.59 -52.71
CA MET A 1 28.25 18.87 -51.27
C MET A 1 26.96 18.87 -50.42
N LYS A 2 26.28 17.73 -50.21
CA LYS A 2 25.02 17.65 -49.40
C LYS A 2 25.15 16.86 -48.08
N CYS A 3 26.37 16.58 -47.60
CA CYS A 3 26.60 15.64 -46.50
C CYS A 3 26.72 16.25 -45.08
N ARG A 4 26.65 17.59 -44.93
CA ARG A 4 26.83 18.26 -43.61
C ARG A 4 25.54 18.52 -42.81
N ARG A 5 24.36 18.53 -43.42
CA ARG A 5 23.09 18.83 -42.71
C ARG A 5 22.52 17.66 -41.88
N LYS A 6 22.76 16.39 -42.28
CA LYS A 6 22.20 15.23 -41.56
C LYS A 6 22.79 14.97 -40.17
N LYS A 7 24.03 15.39 -39.90
CA LYS A 7 24.68 15.14 -38.59
C LYS A 7 24.08 15.97 -37.45
N SER A 8 23.54 17.15 -37.73
CA SER A 8 22.98 18.03 -36.70
C SER A 8 21.64 17.50 -36.14
N SER A 9 20.77 16.95 -36.99
CA SER A 9 19.50 16.33 -36.54
C SER A 9 19.70 15.08 -35.69
N ALA A 10 20.73 14.26 -35.95
CA ALA A 10 20.99 13.05 -35.17
C ALA A 10 21.41 13.34 -33.72
N THR A 11 22.16 14.43 -33.49
CA THR A 11 22.58 14.87 -32.14
C THR A 11 21.42 15.51 -31.37
N PHE A 12 20.56 16.28 -32.03
CA PHE A 12 19.37 16.88 -31.42
C PHE A 12 18.32 15.83 -31.04
N MET A 13 18.06 14.87 -31.94
CA MET A 13 17.12 13.77 -31.70
C MET A 13 17.61 12.83 -30.58
N LYS A 14 18.93 12.55 -30.49
CA LYS A 14 19.52 11.86 -29.32
C LYS A 14 19.35 12.62 -28.00
N LYS A 15 19.39 13.96 -28.03
CA LYS A 15 19.22 14.79 -26.83
C LYS A 15 17.76 14.83 -26.36
N VAL A 16 16.80 14.93 -27.28
CA VAL A 16 15.37 14.79 -26.96
C VAL A 16 15.07 13.40 -26.38
N LEU A 17 15.52 12.33 -27.04
CA LEU A 17 15.36 10.95 -26.54
C LEU A 17 15.98 10.74 -25.15
N SER A 18 17.03 11.49 -24.82
CA SER A 18 17.68 11.44 -23.49
C SER A 18 16.83 12.14 -22.42
N VAL A 19 16.28 13.33 -22.72
CA VAL A 19 15.46 14.10 -21.77
C VAL A 19 14.18 13.34 -21.42
N ASP A 20 13.55 12.69 -22.41
CA ASP A 20 12.38 11.84 -22.17
C ASP A 20 12.72 10.63 -21.26
N LYS A 21 13.89 10.00 -21.45
CA LYS A 21 14.36 8.94 -20.54
C LYS A 21 14.59 9.44 -19.11
N TYR A 22 15.16 10.64 -18.95
CA TYR A 22 15.37 11.20 -17.61
C TYR A 22 14.04 11.57 -16.94
N MET A 23 13.06 12.08 -17.68
CA MET A 23 11.72 12.39 -17.17
C MET A 23 10.95 11.15 -16.74
N GLU A 24 11.02 10.07 -17.51
CA GLU A 24 10.46 8.76 -17.15
C GLU A 24 11.09 8.23 -15.85
N MET A 25 12.42 8.31 -15.70
CA MET A 25 13.09 7.90 -14.46
C MET A 25 12.65 8.72 -13.24
N VAL A 26 12.47 10.04 -13.39
CA VAL A 26 11.98 10.91 -12.30
C VAL A 26 10.54 10.57 -11.93
N ARG A 27 9.67 10.34 -12.94
CA ARG A 27 8.28 9.92 -12.73
C ARG A 27 8.18 8.62 -11.95
N ILE A 28 8.91 7.59 -12.36
CA ILE A 28 8.87 6.28 -11.70
C ILE A 28 9.34 6.40 -10.25
N ARG A 29 10.42 7.14 -9.97
CA ARG A 29 10.88 7.36 -8.59
C ARG A 29 9.88 8.12 -7.74
N PHE A 30 9.25 9.15 -8.30
CA PHE A 30 8.20 9.90 -7.62
C PHE A 30 7.00 9.01 -7.29
N LEU A 31 6.53 8.22 -8.26
CA LEU A 31 5.43 7.27 -8.08
C LEU A 31 5.79 6.18 -7.05
N MET A 32 7.02 5.69 -7.03
CA MET A 32 7.48 4.71 -6.03
C MET A 32 7.48 5.30 -4.61
N MET A 33 7.97 6.53 -4.41
CA MET A 33 7.89 7.20 -3.10
C MET A 33 6.45 7.50 -2.66
N LEU A 34 5.58 7.87 -3.60
CA LEU A 34 4.16 8.09 -3.30
C LEU A 34 3.45 6.76 -2.99
N ALA A 35 3.73 5.73 -3.77
CA ALA A 35 3.19 4.39 -3.58
C ALA A 35 3.59 3.83 -2.21
N TYR A 36 4.84 4.02 -1.78
CA TYR A 36 5.29 3.64 -0.43
C TYR A 36 4.41 4.24 0.67
N ARG A 37 4.22 5.56 0.68
CA ARG A 37 3.36 6.22 1.69
C ARG A 37 1.90 5.82 1.57
N THR A 38 1.40 5.70 0.35
CA THR A 38 0.01 5.30 0.10
C THR A 38 -0.24 3.86 0.55
N ASN A 39 0.72 2.95 0.37
CA ASN A 39 0.60 1.57 0.79
C ASN A 39 0.50 1.47 2.32
N TYR A 40 1.32 2.24 3.04
CA TYR A 40 1.26 2.36 4.51
C TYR A 40 -0.14 2.80 5.00
N TYR A 41 -0.67 3.90 4.45
CA TYR A 41 -1.99 4.39 4.85
C TYR A 41 -3.13 3.46 4.40
N THR A 42 -3.00 2.82 3.24
CA THR A 42 -3.99 1.86 2.71
C THR A 42 -4.11 0.63 3.61
N GLY A 43 -2.98 0.09 4.10
CA GLY A 43 -2.99 -1.01 5.05
C GLY A 43 -3.76 -0.67 6.32
N ILE A 44 -3.43 0.48 6.93
CA ILE A 44 -4.11 0.97 8.15
C ILE A 44 -5.62 1.15 7.92
N LEU A 45 -6.01 1.74 6.79
CA LEU A 45 -7.41 1.95 6.41
C LEU A 45 -8.18 0.63 6.27
N ILE A 46 -7.60 -0.36 5.58
CA ILE A 46 -8.23 -1.67 5.41
C ILE A 46 -8.48 -2.32 6.78
N TYR A 47 -7.51 -2.28 7.70
CA TYR A 47 -7.68 -2.85 9.04
C TYR A 47 -8.76 -2.12 9.86
N ALA A 48 -8.82 -0.79 9.79
CA ALA A 48 -9.85 -0.01 10.47
C ALA A 48 -11.27 -0.38 9.97
N ILE A 49 -11.44 -0.48 8.65
CA ILE A 49 -12.71 -0.91 8.04
C ILE A 49 -13.07 -2.33 8.46
N ASN A 50 -12.08 -3.22 8.51
CA ASN A 50 -12.28 -4.62 8.83
C ASN A 50 -12.77 -4.80 10.28
N ILE A 51 -12.15 -4.12 11.25
CA ILE A 51 -12.58 -4.12 12.66
C ILE A 51 -13.99 -3.53 12.79
N ALA A 52 -14.29 -2.43 12.09
CA ALA A 52 -15.62 -1.83 12.10
C ALA A 52 -16.68 -2.78 11.54
N ALA A 53 -16.41 -3.42 10.39
CA ALA A 53 -17.32 -4.39 9.79
C ALA A 53 -17.60 -5.58 10.72
N TYR A 54 -16.57 -6.12 11.39
CA TYR A 54 -16.75 -7.18 12.37
C TYR A 54 -17.56 -6.73 13.58
N TYR A 55 -17.36 -5.51 14.07
CA TYR A 55 -18.16 -4.96 15.16
C TYR A 55 -19.65 -4.88 14.77
N PHE A 56 -19.97 -4.34 13.60
CA PHE A 56 -21.36 -4.26 13.11
C PHE A 56 -21.96 -5.65 12.87
N LEU A 57 -21.20 -6.58 12.30
CA LEU A 57 -21.64 -7.95 12.07
C LEU A 57 -21.99 -8.65 13.39
N TRP A 58 -21.10 -8.62 14.37
CA TRP A 58 -21.34 -9.25 15.67
C TRP A 58 -22.45 -8.56 16.47
N SER A 59 -22.56 -7.23 16.37
CA SER A 59 -23.67 -6.46 16.94
C SER A 59 -25.02 -6.91 16.37
N ALA A 60 -25.09 -7.15 15.05
CA ALA A 60 -26.28 -7.67 14.39
C ALA A 60 -26.60 -9.12 14.78
N ILE A 61 -25.59 -10.00 14.87
CA ILE A 61 -25.77 -11.42 15.23
C ILE A 61 -26.29 -11.57 16.67
N TYR A 62 -25.77 -10.78 17.61
CA TYR A 62 -26.22 -10.84 19.00
C TYR A 62 -27.68 -10.39 19.17
N GLY A 63 -28.20 -9.53 18.27
CA GLY A 63 -29.64 -9.26 18.15
C GLY A 63 -30.34 -8.90 19.46
N GLY A 64 -29.64 -8.19 20.37
CA GLY A 64 -30.16 -7.81 21.70
C GLY A 64 -29.98 -8.83 22.82
N LYS A 65 -29.38 -10.00 22.56
CA LYS A 65 -29.00 -10.95 23.62
C LYS A 65 -27.75 -10.43 24.36
N SER A 66 -27.69 -10.62 25.67
CA SER A 66 -26.55 -10.18 26.50
C SER A 66 -25.35 -11.14 26.44
N SER A 67 -25.62 -12.43 26.21
CA SER A 67 -24.59 -13.45 26.04
C SER A 67 -25.01 -14.49 24.99
N MET A 68 -24.03 -14.98 24.24
CA MET A 68 -24.20 -16.07 23.28
C MET A 68 -23.12 -17.12 23.56
N GLN A 69 -23.53 -18.36 23.85
CA GLN A 69 -22.64 -19.45 24.29
C GLN A 69 -21.76 -19.12 25.52
N GLY A 70 -22.26 -18.30 26.45
CA GLY A 70 -21.51 -17.92 27.66
C GLY A 70 -20.43 -16.85 27.43
N MET A 71 -20.28 -16.36 26.21
CA MET A 71 -19.40 -15.23 25.86
C MET A 71 -20.25 -13.97 25.67
N SER A 72 -19.71 -12.79 26.02
CA SER A 72 -20.36 -11.50 25.75
C SER A 72 -19.93 -10.94 24.38
N LEU A 73 -20.70 -10.00 23.85
CA LEU A 73 -20.37 -9.28 22.60
C LEU A 73 -18.94 -8.70 22.64
N GLY A 74 -18.55 -8.10 23.77
CA GLY A 74 -17.23 -7.50 23.93
C GLY A 74 -16.10 -8.53 23.86
N GLN A 75 -16.29 -9.70 24.46
CA GLN A 75 -15.29 -10.77 24.43
C GLN A 75 -15.12 -11.35 23.03
N MET A 76 -16.22 -11.60 22.31
CA MET A 76 -16.18 -12.14 20.95
C MET A 76 -15.53 -11.16 19.96
N THR A 77 -15.93 -9.88 20.02
CA THR A 77 -15.39 -8.82 19.16
C THR A 77 -13.91 -8.57 19.44
N THR A 78 -13.49 -8.56 20.71
CA THR A 78 -12.07 -8.40 21.09
C THR A 78 -11.23 -9.57 20.60
N TYR A 79 -11.71 -10.81 20.73
CA TYR A 79 -11.01 -12.00 20.24
C TYR A 79 -10.78 -11.96 18.72
N VAL A 80 -11.82 -11.62 17.95
CA VAL A 80 -11.74 -11.49 16.50
C VAL A 80 -10.83 -10.31 16.12
N ALA A 81 -10.96 -9.17 16.80
CA ALA A 81 -10.11 -8.00 16.56
C ALA A 81 -8.63 -8.29 16.80
N ILE A 82 -8.27 -8.95 17.90
CA ILE A 82 -6.88 -9.33 18.20
C ILE A 82 -6.35 -10.33 17.18
N SER A 83 -7.16 -11.29 16.75
CA SER A 83 -6.76 -12.28 15.73
C SER A 83 -6.46 -11.60 14.38
N TRP A 84 -7.28 -10.62 13.99
CA TRP A 84 -7.06 -9.83 12.77
C TRP A 84 -5.90 -8.84 12.90
N LEU A 85 -5.73 -8.21 14.06
CA LEU A 85 -4.56 -7.36 14.36
C LEU A 85 -3.27 -8.18 14.35
N ALA A 86 -3.23 -9.36 14.95
CA ALA A 86 -2.06 -10.24 14.91
C ALA A 86 -1.70 -10.61 13.47
N ARG A 87 -2.70 -10.84 12.61
CA ARG A 87 -2.48 -11.02 11.17
C ARG A 87 -1.94 -9.75 10.52
N ALA A 88 -2.43 -8.58 10.88
CA ALA A 88 -1.91 -7.29 10.41
C ALA A 88 -0.45 -7.09 10.79
N PHE A 89 -0.09 -7.38 12.04
CA PHE A 89 1.28 -7.33 12.55
C PHE A 89 2.18 -8.33 11.83
N TYR A 90 1.73 -9.57 11.64
CA TYR A 90 2.49 -10.61 10.95
C TYR A 90 2.71 -10.32 9.45
N PHE A 91 1.74 -9.69 8.78
CA PHE A 91 1.82 -9.37 7.34
C PHE A 91 2.35 -7.96 7.05
N ASN A 92 3.00 -7.29 8.01
CA ASN A 92 3.63 -6.00 7.74
C ASN A 92 4.82 -6.18 6.80
N ASN A 93 4.60 -5.80 5.55
CA ASN A 93 5.62 -5.70 4.51
C ASN A 93 6.71 -4.62 4.84
N LEU A 94 6.56 -3.89 5.95
CA LEU A 94 7.54 -2.96 6.53
C LEU A 94 8.86 -3.66 6.90
N ASP A 95 8.80 -4.83 7.53
CA ASP A 95 10.00 -5.60 7.88
C ASP A 95 10.81 -6.00 6.65
N ARG A 96 10.11 -6.35 5.55
CA ARG A 96 10.75 -6.71 4.28
C ARG A 96 11.41 -5.50 3.61
N GLU A 97 10.86 -4.31 3.78
CA GLU A 97 11.38 -3.08 3.19
C GLU A 97 12.59 -2.54 3.98
N ILE A 98 12.53 -2.58 5.32
CA ILE A 98 13.67 -2.26 6.20
C ILE A 98 14.83 -3.26 6.00
N ALA A 99 14.54 -4.55 5.85
CA ALA A 99 15.55 -5.57 5.60
C ALA A 99 16.25 -5.44 4.23
N MET A 100 15.64 -4.77 3.26
CA MET A 100 16.24 -4.51 1.94
C MET A 100 17.05 -3.22 1.88
N GLU A 101 16.86 -2.29 2.82
CA GLU A 101 17.60 -1.03 2.89
C GLU A 101 18.99 -1.19 3.54
N ILE A 102 19.19 -2.29 4.28
CA ILE A 102 20.50 -2.70 4.81
C ILE A 102 21.25 -3.51 3.74
N ARG A 103 21.87 -2.84 2.76
CA ARG A 103 22.96 -3.42 1.94
C ARG A 103 23.95 -2.38 1.43
#